data_AF-A0A2W4TK61-F1
#
_entry.id   AF-A0A2W4TK61-F1
#
_cell.length_a   1.000
_cell.length_b   1.000
_cell.length_c   1.000
_cell.angle_alpha   90.00
_cell.angle_beta   90.00
_cell.angle_gamma   90.00
#
_symmetry.space_group_name_H-M   'P 1'
#
loop_
_entity.id
_entity.type
_entity.pdbx_description
1 polymer ?
#
loop_
_entity_poly.entity_id
_entity_poly.type
_entity_poly.pdbx_seq_one_letter_code
_entity_poly.pdbx_strand_id
1 'polypeptide(L)'
;MTLEHIPESEFSDLAWIMAQESGGVVDAKNPHSTARGLFQLLKAQYDLNPNGVKSFGNAVEECQGGIRYIVHRYKTAAQAREFWEKHHWY
;
A
#
# COMPACT_ATOMS: atom_id res chain seq x y z
N MET A 1 0.14 -2.95 -10.84
CA MET A 1 1.26 -3.26 -11.76
C MET A 1 1.16 -2.40 -13.01
N THR A 2 0.37 -2.77 -14.03
CA THR A 2 0.31 -2.06 -15.31
C THR A 2 -0.14 -0.60 -15.21
N LEU A 3 -1.18 -0.31 -14.41
CA LEU A 3 -1.72 1.06 -14.24
C LEU A 3 -0.73 2.04 -13.59
N GLU A 4 0.23 1.52 -12.81
CA GLU A 4 1.26 2.31 -12.14
C GLU A 4 2.65 2.08 -12.78
N HIS A 5 2.70 1.42 -13.94
CA HIS A 5 3.91 1.12 -14.69
C HIS A 5 5.00 0.39 -13.89
N ILE A 6 4.62 -0.47 -12.95
CA ILE A 6 5.54 -1.25 -12.11
C ILE A 6 5.86 -2.60 -12.76
N PRO A 7 7.14 -3.03 -12.82
CA PRO A 7 7.53 -4.33 -13.36
C PRO A 7 6.87 -5.49 -12.62
N GLU A 8 6.43 -6.53 -13.34
CA GLU A 8 5.76 -7.70 -12.76
C GLU A 8 6.58 -8.41 -11.67
N SER A 9 7.92 -8.31 -11.72
CA SER A 9 8.81 -8.86 -10.70
C SER A 9 8.53 -8.33 -9.29
N GLU A 10 7.99 -7.10 -9.15
CA GLU A 10 7.65 -6.53 -7.84
C GLU A 10 6.34 -7.07 -7.25
N PHE A 11 5.57 -7.85 -8.02
CA PHE A 11 4.26 -8.33 -7.59
C PHE A 11 4.34 -9.12 -6.27
N SER A 12 5.32 -10.00 -6.15
CA SER A 12 5.44 -10.88 -4.98
C SER A 12 5.69 -10.10 -3.68
N ASP A 13 6.53 -9.07 -3.71
CA ASP A 13 6.81 -8.24 -2.54
C ASP A 13 5.65 -7.30 -2.21
N LEU A 14 4.97 -6.75 -3.23
CA LEU A 14 3.75 -5.96 -3.04
C LEU A 14 2.63 -6.78 -2.39
N ALA A 15 2.41 -8.00 -2.88
CA ALA A 15 1.42 -8.92 -2.32
C ALA A 15 1.78 -9.32 -0.89
N TRP A 16 3.07 -9.52 -0.61
CA TRP A 16 3.57 -9.83 0.72
C TRP A 16 3.30 -8.68 1.71
N ILE A 17 3.63 -7.44 1.33
CA ILE A 17 3.37 -6.25 2.16
C ILE A 17 1.87 -6.10 2.41
N MET A 18 1.04 -6.17 1.36
CA MET A 18 -0.42 -6.12 1.50
C MET A 18 -0.95 -7.16 2.50
N ALA A 19 -0.42 -8.37 2.47
CA ALA A 19 -0.80 -9.42 3.40
C ALA A 19 -0.41 -9.09 4.85
N GLN A 20 0.75 -8.46 5.08
CA GLN A 20 1.15 -8.02 6.43
C GLN A 20 0.27 -6.87 6.95
N GLU A 21 -0.08 -5.92 6.09
CA GLU A 21 -0.76 -4.69 6.48
C GLU A 21 -2.26 -4.88 6.70
N SER A 22 -2.93 -5.63 5.83
CA SER A 22 -4.40 -5.77 5.85
C SER A 22 -4.90 -7.21 5.73
N GLY A 23 -4.01 -8.18 5.51
CA GLY A 23 -4.41 -9.53 5.11
C GLY A 23 -5.12 -9.57 3.74
N GLY A 24 -4.99 -8.51 2.93
CA GLY A 24 -5.74 -8.36 1.66
C GLY A 24 -7.19 -7.88 1.84
N VAL A 25 -7.56 -7.37 3.01
CA VAL A 25 -8.90 -6.83 3.26
C VAL A 25 -9.01 -5.40 2.74
N VAL A 26 -9.84 -5.21 1.73
CA VAL A 26 -10.18 -3.90 1.17
C VAL A 26 -10.92 -3.05 2.22
N ASP A 27 -10.64 -1.75 2.26
CA ASP A 27 -11.17 -0.82 3.27
C ASP A 27 -10.87 -1.24 4.73
N ALA A 28 -9.82 -2.03 4.97
CA ALA A 28 -9.38 -2.37 6.32
C ALA A 28 -9.08 -1.10 7.12
N LYS A 29 -9.60 -0.98 8.34
CA LYS A 29 -9.41 0.19 9.21
C LYS A 29 -8.67 -0.22 10.47
N ASN A 30 -7.62 0.51 10.79
CA ASN A 30 -6.98 0.37 12.08
C ASN A 30 -7.79 1.13 13.17
N PRO A 31 -8.18 0.49 14.28
CA PRO A 31 -8.96 1.15 15.32
C PRO A 31 -8.15 2.15 16.17
N HIS A 32 -6.83 2.14 16.08
CA HIS A 32 -5.92 2.93 16.92
C HIS A 32 -5.18 4.02 16.14
N SER A 33 -5.31 4.08 14.82
CA SER A 33 -4.60 5.04 13.98
C SER A 33 -5.47 5.49 12.80
N THR A 34 -4.88 6.31 11.93
CA THR A 34 -5.52 6.68 10.65
C THR A 34 -5.16 5.74 9.51
N ALA A 35 -4.51 4.61 9.80
CA ALA A 35 -4.15 3.63 8.78
C ALA A 35 -5.40 2.99 8.17
N ARG A 36 -5.47 2.95 6.83
CA ARG A 36 -6.63 2.44 6.11
C ARG A 36 -6.27 1.78 4.77
N GLY A 37 -7.10 0.80 4.39
CA GLY A 37 -7.05 0.11 3.11
C GLY A 37 -6.00 -0.98 3.01
N LEU A 38 -5.84 -1.55 1.82
CA LEU A 38 -4.99 -2.70 1.52
C LEU A 38 -3.53 -2.55 2.00
N PHE A 39 -3.04 -1.32 1.96
CA PHE A 39 -1.66 -0.93 2.26
C PHE A 39 -1.57 -0.02 3.50
N GLN A 40 -2.66 0.07 4.28
CA GLN A 40 -2.69 0.79 5.57
C GLN A 40 -2.11 2.21 5.54
N LEU A 41 -2.38 2.96 4.46
CA LEU A 41 -1.95 4.35 4.32
C LEU A 41 -2.49 5.20 5.48
N LEU A 42 -1.68 6.11 6.00
CA LEU A 42 -2.10 7.12 6.96
C LEU A 42 -2.84 8.26 6.26
N LYS A 43 -3.59 9.05 7.04
CA LYS A 43 -4.42 10.15 6.51
C LYS A 43 -3.66 11.12 5.60
N ALA A 44 -2.40 11.41 5.90
CA ALA A 44 -1.57 12.31 5.11
C ALA A 44 -1.21 11.77 3.71
N GLN A 45 -1.38 10.47 3.49
CA GLN A 45 -1.05 9.77 2.25
C GLN A 45 -2.30 9.40 1.43
N TYR A 46 -3.50 9.70 1.93
CA TYR A 46 -4.74 9.32 1.26
C TYR A 46 -4.84 9.89 -0.17
N ASP A 47 -4.30 11.08 -0.42
CA ASP A 47 -4.30 11.70 -1.75
C ASP A 47 -3.40 10.97 -2.78
N LEU A 48 -2.63 9.97 -2.34
CA LEU A 48 -1.96 9.05 -3.26
C LEU A 48 -2.95 8.11 -3.95
N ASN A 49 -4.09 7.81 -3.33
CA ASN A 49 -5.17 7.13 -4.02
C ASN A 49 -5.74 8.06 -5.12
N PRO A 50 -6.16 7.53 -6.28
CA PRO A 50 -6.72 8.31 -7.39
C PRO A 50 -7.84 9.29 -7.01
N ASN A 51 -8.70 8.93 -6.05
CA ASN A 51 -9.82 9.75 -5.57
C ASN A 51 -9.72 10.06 -4.06
N GLY A 52 -8.50 10.04 -3.51
CA GLY A 52 -8.27 10.33 -2.10
C GLY A 52 -9.02 9.38 -1.17
N VAL A 53 -9.76 9.96 -0.22
CA VAL A 53 -10.60 9.20 0.74
C VAL A 53 -11.71 8.39 0.07
N LYS A 54 -12.19 8.82 -1.10
CA LYS A 54 -13.29 8.13 -1.80
C LYS A 54 -12.87 6.82 -2.44
N SER A 55 -11.56 6.60 -2.59
CA SER A 55 -11.00 5.36 -3.14
C SER A 55 -11.11 4.17 -2.19
N PHE A 56 -11.29 4.40 -0.89
CA PHE A 56 -11.41 3.30 0.06
C PHE A 56 -12.72 2.53 -0.15
N GLY A 57 -12.62 1.20 -0.27
CA GLY A 57 -13.67 0.33 -0.77
C GLY A 57 -13.47 -0.11 -2.22
N ASN A 58 -12.52 0.50 -2.95
CA ASN A 58 -12.11 0.10 -4.29
C ASN A 58 -10.70 -0.49 -4.25
N ALA A 59 -10.59 -1.81 -4.39
CA ALA A 59 -9.33 -2.54 -4.31
C ALA A 59 -8.26 -2.04 -5.30
N VAL A 60 -8.66 -1.64 -6.52
CA VAL A 60 -7.72 -1.17 -7.54
C VAL A 60 -7.13 0.17 -7.11
N GLU A 61 -7.97 1.10 -6.69
CA GLU A 61 -7.53 2.44 -6.30
C GLU A 61 -6.68 2.41 -5.02
N GLU A 62 -7.03 1.55 -4.04
CA GLU A 62 -6.20 1.33 -2.86
C GLU A 62 -4.83 0.73 -3.20
N CYS A 63 -4.78 -0.21 -4.17
CA CYS A 63 -3.51 -0.73 -4.68
C CYS A 63 -2.66 0.38 -5.32
N GLN A 64 -3.28 1.28 -6.08
CA GLN A 64 -2.57 2.39 -6.71
C GLN A 64 -1.95 3.32 -5.67
N GLY A 65 -2.70 3.71 -4.63
CA GLY A 65 -2.14 4.54 -3.56
C GLY A 65 -1.01 3.85 -2.80
N GLY A 66 -1.17 2.57 -2.47
CA GLY A 66 -0.13 1.78 -1.80
C GLY A 66 1.16 1.67 -2.62
N ILE A 67 1.04 1.35 -3.92
CA ILE A 67 2.17 1.29 -4.85
C ILE A 67 2.87 2.65 -4.96
N ARG A 68 2.12 3.73 -5.13
CA ARG A 68 2.67 5.09 -5.22
C ARG A 68 3.44 5.47 -3.96
N TYR A 69 2.92 5.12 -2.79
CA TYR A 69 3.61 5.35 -1.52
C TYR A 69 4.94 4.57 -1.46
N ILE A 70 4.91 3.27 -1.80
CA ILE A 70 6.09 2.40 -1.84
C ILE A 70 7.16 2.97 -2.76
N VAL A 71 6.80 3.30 -4.00
CA VAL A 71 7.75 3.82 -4.99
C VAL A 71 8.28 5.20 -4.56
N HIS A 72 7.45 6.07 -4.00
CA HIS A 72 7.90 7.38 -3.56
C HIS A 72 8.93 7.28 -2.43
N ARG A 73 8.61 6.49 -1.39
CA ARG A 73 9.40 6.38 -0.15
C ARG A 73 10.58 5.42 -0.27
N TYR A 74 10.35 4.24 -0.83
CA TYR A 74 11.30 3.13 -0.87
C TYR A 74 11.94 2.88 -2.22
N LYS A 75 11.43 3.51 -3.28
CA LYS A 75 11.83 3.30 -4.69
C LYS A 75 11.37 1.97 -5.29
N THR A 76 11.44 0.88 -4.53
CA THR A 76 10.97 -0.46 -4.95
C THR A 76 10.23 -1.20 -3.84
N ALA A 77 9.38 -2.15 -4.21
CA ALA A 77 8.68 -3.04 -3.28
C ALA A 77 9.64 -3.95 -2.50
N ALA A 78 10.72 -4.41 -3.14
CA ALA A 78 11.76 -5.20 -2.46
C ALA A 78 12.38 -4.41 -1.30
N GLN A 79 12.73 -3.13 -1.53
CA GLN A 79 13.27 -2.25 -0.48
C GLN A 79 12.25 -1.94 0.62
N ALA A 80 10.97 -1.79 0.27
CA ALA A 80 9.91 -1.62 1.25
C ALA A 80 9.75 -2.87 2.12
N ARG A 81 9.80 -4.06 1.53
CA ARG A 81 9.73 -5.33 2.26
C ARG A 81 10.93 -5.50 3.20
N GLU A 82 12.15 -5.29 2.71
CA GLU A 82 13.35 -5.37 3.56
C GLU A 82 13.29 -4.40 4.75
N PHE A 83 12.73 -3.21 4.53
CA PHE A 83 12.49 -2.24 5.59
C PHE A 83 11.46 -2.76 6.60
N TRP A 84 10.33 -3.27 6.10
CA TRP A 84 9.27 -3.83 6.93
C TRP A 84 9.78 -5.01 7.77
N GLU A 85 10.53 -5.93 7.19
CA GLU A 85 11.09 -7.09 7.92
C GLU A 85 11.99 -6.68 9.10
N LYS A 86 12.61 -5.49 9.04
CA LYS A 86 13.44 -4.94 10.12
C LYS A 86 12.68 -4.12 11.15
N HIS A 87 11.61 -3.44 10.73
CA HIS A 87 10.96 -2.41 11.53
C HIS A 87 9.50 -2.73 11.90
N HIS A 88 8.88 -3.67 11.20
CA HIS A 88 7.45 -4.04 11.30
C HIS A 88 6.48 -2.90 10.96
N TRP A 89 6.91 -2.00 10.08
CA TRP A 89 6.13 -0.94 9.44
C TRP A 89 6.81 -0.49 8.15
N TYR A 90 6.12 0.30 7.31
CA TYR A 90 6.69 0.94 6.12
C TYR A 90 5.98 2.28 5.81
#